data_AF-A0AAU5JJ63-F1
#
_entry.id   AF-A0AAU5JJ63-F1
#
_cell.length_a   1.000
_cell.length_b   1.000
_cell.length_c   1.000
_cell.angle_alpha   90.00
_cell.angle_beta   90.00
_cell.angle_gamma   90.00
#
_symmetry.space_group_name_H-M   'P 1'
#
loop_
_entity.id
_entity.type
_entity.pdbx_description
1 polymer ?
#
loop_
_entity_poly.entity_id
_entity_poly.type
_entity_poly.pdbx_seq_one_letter_code
_entity_poly.pdbx_strand_id
1 'polypeptide(L)'
;MGPVALHDIPTEMGPLACLARQLTPAALHALPVSPQERWYDEHVAGEIRAAGVVPDASPLSLGEVSCHAANCFHTAGANLTAVPRRILSSTYYADGTRITARPTMLSGSWTDFVPGLEPGAPAAAPLNPVVGLGNRPP
;
A
#
# COMPACT_ATOMS: atom_id res chain seq x y z
N MET A 1 1.11 4.68 -2.10
CA MET A 1 1.99 3.64 -2.65
C MET A 1 1.71 3.51 -4.14
N GLY A 2 2.72 3.24 -4.94
CA GLY A 2 2.61 3.22 -6.40
C GLY A 2 3.39 2.08 -7.05
N PRO A 3 2.83 0.85 -7.12
CA PRO A 3 3.44 -0.24 -7.88
C PRO A 3 3.41 0.01 -9.39
N VAL A 4 4.56 -0.23 -10.04
CA VAL A 4 4.76 -0.20 -11.49
C VAL A 4 4.91 -1.63 -12.01
N ALA A 5 4.14 -1.99 -13.02
CA ALA A 5 4.24 -3.30 -13.68
C ALA A 5 5.53 -3.41 -14.50
N LEU A 6 6.34 -4.45 -14.25
CA LEU A 6 7.62 -4.67 -14.97
C LEU A 6 7.47 -5.59 -16.20
N HIS A 7 6.25 -6.04 -16.45
CA HIS A 7 5.74 -6.79 -17.61
C HIS A 7 4.21 -6.79 -17.52
N ASP A 8 3.52 -7.28 -18.54
CA ASP A 8 2.06 -7.38 -18.51
C ASP A 8 1.60 -8.30 -17.37
N ILE A 9 0.61 -7.84 -16.59
CA ILE A 9 -0.01 -8.57 -15.49
C ILE A 9 -1.46 -8.84 -15.87
N PRO A 10 -1.74 -9.94 -16.60
CA PRO A 10 -3.09 -10.35 -16.93
C PRO A 10 -3.82 -10.88 -15.69
N THR A 11 -5.14 -11.09 -15.79
CA THR A 11 -6.00 -11.49 -14.68
C THR A 11 -5.52 -12.76 -13.98
N GLU A 12 -5.06 -13.76 -14.71
CA GLU A 12 -4.55 -15.03 -14.18
C GLU A 12 -3.25 -14.91 -13.38
N MET A 13 -2.52 -13.80 -13.52
CA MET A 13 -1.38 -13.50 -12.65
C MET A 13 -1.81 -12.89 -11.30
N GLY A 14 -3.10 -12.62 -11.10
CA GLY A 14 -3.64 -12.06 -9.88
C GLY A 14 -3.19 -10.61 -9.66
N PRO A 15 -3.60 -9.64 -10.49
CA PRO A 15 -3.21 -8.24 -10.32
C PRO A 15 -3.59 -7.70 -8.93
N LEU A 16 -3.01 -6.56 -8.57
CA LEU A 16 -3.39 -5.87 -7.35
C LEU A 16 -4.86 -5.47 -7.46
N ALA A 17 -5.65 -5.88 -6.48
CA ALA A 17 -7.05 -5.56 -6.34
C ALA A 17 -7.22 -4.47 -5.28
N CYS A 18 -7.76 -3.31 -5.63
CA CYS A 18 -7.95 -2.20 -4.71
C CYS A 18 -9.44 -1.89 -4.49
N LEU A 19 -9.85 -1.76 -3.24
CA LEU A 19 -11.19 -1.28 -2.90
C LEU A 19 -11.16 0.24 -2.80
N ALA A 20 -11.96 0.89 -3.63
CA ALA A 20 -12.08 2.33 -3.60
C ALA A 20 -12.70 2.81 -2.28
N ARG A 21 -12.18 3.92 -1.73
CA ARG A 21 -12.54 4.40 -0.39
C ARG A 21 -14.03 4.64 -0.22
N GLN A 22 -14.70 5.17 -1.25
CA GLN A 22 -16.14 5.41 -1.23
C GLN A 22 -16.99 4.13 -1.21
N LEU A 23 -16.39 2.98 -1.55
CA LEU A 23 -17.05 1.66 -1.52
C LEU A 23 -16.70 0.86 -0.26
N THR A 24 -15.88 1.41 0.63
CA THR A 24 -15.48 0.71 1.85
C THR A 24 -16.65 0.65 2.85
N PRO A 25 -17.03 -0.54 3.34
CA PRO A 25 -18.07 -0.68 4.36
C PRO A 25 -17.75 0.11 5.63
N ALA A 26 -18.75 0.77 6.22
CA ALA A 26 -18.57 1.60 7.41
C ALA A 26 -17.99 0.81 8.62
N ALA A 27 -18.36 -0.48 8.75
CA ALA A 27 -17.86 -1.37 9.79
C ALA A 27 -16.31 -1.48 9.77
N LEU A 28 -15.69 -1.40 8.59
CA LEU A 28 -14.25 -1.52 8.45
C LEU A 28 -13.48 -0.25 8.83
N HIS A 29 -14.13 0.91 8.92
CA HIS A 29 -13.47 2.14 9.31
C HIS A 29 -13.05 2.16 10.79
N ALA A 30 -13.78 1.45 11.65
CA ALA A 30 -13.52 1.40 13.08
C ALA A 30 -12.69 0.18 13.51
N LEU A 31 -12.38 -0.72 12.57
CA LEU A 31 -11.70 -1.97 12.88
C LEU A 31 -10.24 -1.71 13.28
N PRO A 32 -9.81 -2.07 14.50
CA PRO A 32 -8.42 -1.99 14.89
C PRO A 32 -7.57 -2.89 13.99
N VAL A 33 -6.49 -2.32 13.44
CA VAL A 33 -5.61 -3.02 12.50
C VAL A 33 -4.82 -4.10 13.25
N SER A 34 -5.05 -5.38 12.88
CA SER A 34 -4.28 -6.54 13.37
C SER A 34 -3.85 -7.47 12.22
N PRO A 35 -2.93 -7.02 11.35
CA PRO A 35 -2.69 -7.64 10.04
C PRO A 35 -1.87 -8.94 10.12
N GLN A 36 -1.37 -9.33 11.30
CA GLN A 36 -0.68 -10.60 11.49
C GLN A 36 -1.66 -11.74 11.76
N GLU A 37 -2.90 -11.42 12.13
CA GLU A 37 -3.88 -12.39 12.53
C GLU A 37 -4.80 -12.75 11.37
N ARG A 38 -4.88 -14.06 11.05
CA ARG A 38 -5.75 -14.55 9.96
C ARG A 38 -7.20 -14.09 10.09
N TRP A 39 -7.70 -13.95 11.31
CA TRP A 39 -9.08 -13.50 11.52
C TRP A 39 -9.32 -12.09 10.97
N TYR A 40 -8.31 -11.21 10.98
CA TYR A 40 -8.45 -9.84 10.49
C TYR A 40 -8.75 -9.86 8.99
N ASP A 41 -7.95 -10.60 8.21
CA ASP A 41 -8.15 -10.77 6.78
C ASP A 41 -9.48 -11.46 6.47
N GLU A 42 -9.84 -12.50 7.22
CA GLU A 42 -11.11 -13.21 7.07
C GLU A 42 -12.31 -12.30 7.36
N HIS A 43 -12.23 -11.48 8.40
CA HIS A 43 -13.29 -10.54 8.78
C HIS A 43 -13.43 -9.42 7.75
N VAL A 44 -12.32 -8.79 7.34
CA VAL A 44 -12.31 -7.77 6.27
C VAL A 44 -12.92 -8.33 4.99
N ALA A 45 -12.50 -9.53 4.56
CA ALA A 45 -13.06 -10.18 3.38
C ALA A 45 -14.55 -10.53 3.54
N GLY A 46 -14.97 -10.92 4.75
CA GLY A 46 -16.37 -11.17 5.10
C GLY A 46 -17.24 -9.93 4.95
N GLU A 47 -16.83 -8.80 5.52
CA GLU A 47 -17.55 -7.51 5.46
C GLU A 47 -17.64 -6.99 4.01
N ILE A 48 -16.54 -7.06 3.26
CA ILE A 48 -16.51 -6.69 1.83
C ILE A 48 -17.51 -7.53 1.03
N ARG A 49 -17.53 -8.86 1.26
CA ARG A 49 -18.46 -9.78 0.58
C ARG A 49 -19.91 -9.50 0.97
N ALA A 50 -20.18 -9.28 2.26
CA ALA A 50 -21.52 -9.00 2.78
C ALA A 50 -22.08 -7.69 2.20
N ALA A 51 -21.22 -6.69 1.96
CA ALA A 51 -21.59 -5.44 1.31
C ALA A 51 -21.79 -5.57 -0.22
N GLY A 52 -21.44 -6.71 -0.82
CA GLY A 52 -21.56 -6.93 -2.27
C GLY A 52 -20.64 -6.06 -3.12
N VAL A 53 -19.58 -5.50 -2.53
CA VAL A 53 -18.61 -4.65 -3.23
C VAL A 53 -17.43 -5.48 -3.72
N VAL A 54 -16.94 -5.17 -4.91
CA VAL A 54 -15.85 -5.89 -5.56
C VAL A 54 -14.65 -4.95 -5.70
N PRO A 55 -13.48 -5.29 -5.13
CA PRO A 55 -12.25 -4.55 -5.39
C PRO A 55 -11.89 -4.56 -6.88
N ASP A 56 -11.40 -3.44 -7.40
CA ASP A 56 -10.94 -3.35 -8.79
C ASP A 56 -9.63 -4.11 -8.95
N ALA A 57 -9.68 -5.21 -9.69
CA ALA A 57 -8.57 -6.10 -10.00
C ALA A 57 -8.24 -6.07 -11.50
N SER A 58 -8.31 -4.90 -12.12
CA SER A 58 -8.00 -4.73 -13.54
C SER A 58 -6.56 -5.19 -13.86
N PRO A 59 -6.33 -5.85 -15.02
CA PRO A 59 -5.00 -6.14 -15.51
C PRO A 59 -4.14 -4.88 -15.64
N LEU A 60 -2.82 -5.04 -15.56
CA LEU A 60 -1.86 -3.96 -15.77
C LEU A 60 -1.00 -4.25 -16.99
N SER A 61 -0.79 -3.24 -17.83
CA SER A 61 0.17 -3.31 -18.94
C SER A 61 1.60 -3.03 -18.44
N LEU A 62 2.61 -3.45 -19.19
CA LEU A 62 4.02 -3.08 -18.93
C LEU A 62 4.15 -1.56 -18.73
N GLY A 63 4.74 -1.16 -17.60
CA GLY A 63 4.99 0.23 -17.24
C GLY A 63 3.77 0.95 -16.64
N GLU A 64 2.60 0.31 -16.59
CA GLU A 64 1.42 0.89 -15.96
C GLU A 64 1.62 1.02 -14.45
N VAL A 65 1.10 2.11 -13.89
CA VAL A 65 1.22 2.46 -12.48
C VAL A 65 -0.15 2.41 -11.84
N SER A 66 -0.28 1.61 -10.78
CA SER A 66 -1.43 1.70 -9.88
C SER A 66 -1.05 2.56 -8.68
N CYS A 67 -1.93 3.47 -8.25
CA CYS A 67 -1.71 4.34 -7.10
C CYS A 67 -2.81 4.12 -6.07
N HIS A 68 -2.44 3.86 -4.82
CA HIS A 68 -3.38 3.74 -3.71
C HIS A 68 -2.85 4.37 -2.43
N ALA A 69 -3.77 4.85 -1.58
CA ALA A 69 -3.44 5.39 -0.27
C ALA A 69 -2.95 4.30 0.68
N ALA A 70 -2.14 4.65 1.69
CA ALA A 70 -1.61 3.69 2.67
C ALA A 70 -2.71 2.97 3.49
N ASN A 71 -3.92 3.55 3.56
CA ASN A 71 -5.09 3.00 4.23
C ASN A 71 -6.14 2.41 3.25
N CYS A 72 -5.79 2.23 1.98
CA CYS A 72 -6.67 1.56 1.01
C CYS A 72 -6.68 0.05 1.31
N PHE A 73 -7.86 -0.55 1.42
CA PHE A 73 -7.98 -2.01 1.44
C PHE A 73 -7.59 -2.55 0.06
N HIS A 74 -6.62 -3.45 0.04
CA HIS A 74 -6.13 -4.06 -1.18
C HIS A 74 -5.66 -5.48 -0.93
N THR A 75 -5.68 -6.29 -1.98
CA THR A 75 -5.17 -7.66 -1.96
C THR A 75 -4.57 -7.97 -3.32
N ALA A 76 -3.93 -9.13 -3.48
CA ALA A 76 -3.49 -9.61 -4.79
C ALA A 76 -3.80 -11.10 -4.90
N GLY A 77 -4.35 -11.49 -6.05
CA GLY A 77 -4.67 -12.89 -6.31
C GLY A 77 -3.42 -13.77 -6.39
N ALA A 78 -3.65 -15.08 -6.31
CA ALA A 78 -2.62 -16.07 -6.63
C ALA A 78 -2.18 -15.91 -8.10
N ASN A 79 -0.89 -16.13 -8.35
CA ASN A 79 -0.37 -16.21 -9.71
C ASN A 79 -0.56 -17.64 -10.22
N LEU A 80 -1.44 -17.82 -11.20
CA LEU A 80 -1.77 -19.12 -11.79
C LEU A 80 -0.97 -19.41 -13.08
N THR A 81 0.03 -18.57 -13.38
CA THR A 81 0.90 -18.74 -14.56
C THR A 81 2.24 -19.36 -14.18
N ALA A 82 3.02 -19.75 -15.19
CA ALA A 82 4.39 -20.23 -15.02
C ALA A 82 5.43 -19.09 -14.91
N VAL A 83 5.01 -17.82 -15.03
CA VAL A 83 5.92 -16.66 -15.05
C VAL A 83 5.77 -15.85 -13.76
N PRO A 84 6.87 -15.46 -13.08
CA PRO A 84 6.77 -14.62 -11.89
C PRO A 84 6.15 -13.25 -12.17
N ARG A 85 5.13 -12.87 -11.38
CA ARG A 85 4.61 -11.50 -11.32
C ARG A 85 5.68 -10.58 -10.72
N ARG A 86 6.07 -9.52 -11.46
CA ARG A 86 7.17 -8.62 -11.08
C ARG A 86 6.67 -7.18 -11.13
N ILE A 87 6.83 -6.49 -10.01
CA ILE A 87 6.45 -5.09 -9.83
C ILE A 87 7.58 -4.33 -9.14
N LEU A 88 7.67 -3.04 -9.39
CA LEU A 88 8.47 -2.11 -8.59
C LEU A 88 7.52 -1.28 -7.73
N SER A 89 7.59 -1.42 -6.41
CA SER A 89 6.76 -0.63 -5.50
C SER A 89 7.54 0.56 -4.94
N SER A 90 6.88 1.72 -4.84
CA SER A 90 7.41 2.90 -4.17
C SER A 90 6.36 3.50 -3.23
N THR A 91 6.81 3.97 -2.07
CA THR A 91 5.97 4.63 -1.08
C THR A 91 6.39 6.08 -0.97
N TYR A 92 5.42 6.98 -1.17
CA TYR A 92 5.57 8.41 -0.98
C TYR A 92 4.84 8.82 0.29
N TYR A 93 5.42 9.76 1.02
CA TYR A 93 4.84 10.40 2.19
C TYR A 93 5.06 11.91 2.12
N ALA A 94 4.28 12.66 2.91
CA ALA A 94 4.34 14.12 2.88
C ALA A 94 5.70 14.63 3.39
N ASP A 95 6.23 15.66 2.75
CA ASP A 95 7.39 16.39 3.28
C ASP A 95 7.07 16.93 4.69
N GLY A 96 8.08 16.96 5.56
CA GLY A 96 7.92 17.31 6.97
C GLY A 96 7.31 16.21 7.85
N THR A 97 6.99 15.02 7.31
CA THR A 97 6.62 13.85 8.12
C THR A 97 7.72 13.55 9.13
N ARG A 98 7.34 13.09 10.32
CA ARG A 98 8.26 12.71 11.40
C ARG A 98 8.17 11.23 11.69
N ILE A 99 9.27 10.64 12.13
CA ILE A 99 9.29 9.27 12.64
C ILE A 99 8.35 9.18 13.85
N THR A 100 7.48 8.18 13.86
CA THR A 100 6.57 7.97 14.99
C THR A 100 7.35 7.74 16.28
N ALA A 101 6.94 8.40 17.37
CA ALA A 101 7.51 8.19 18.71
C ALA A 101 7.22 6.78 19.27
N ARG A 102 6.24 6.09 18.69
CA ARG A 102 5.79 4.76 19.11
C ARG A 102 5.64 3.89 17.86
N PRO A 103 6.76 3.33 17.35
CA PRO A 103 6.70 2.33 16.29
C PRO A 103 5.76 1.20 16.72
N THR A 104 4.93 0.75 15.80
CA THR A 104 4.05 -0.39 16.01
C THR A 104 4.54 -1.55 15.16
N MET A 105 3.87 -2.70 15.26
CA MET A 105 4.13 -3.82 14.35
C MET A 105 4.01 -3.42 12.86
N LEU A 106 3.15 -2.45 12.53
CA LEU A 106 3.00 -1.92 11.17
C LEU A 106 4.24 -1.17 10.68
N SER A 107 5.08 -0.70 11.59
CA SER A 107 6.33 -0.02 11.22
C SER A 107 7.36 -1.00 10.64
N GLY A 108 7.26 -2.30 10.94
CA GLY A 108 8.23 -3.30 10.50
C GLY A 108 9.67 -2.87 10.82
N SER A 109 10.60 -3.23 9.94
CA SER A 109 12.00 -2.76 10.00
C SER A 109 12.15 -1.34 9.41
N TRP A 110 11.37 -0.37 9.91
CA TRP A 110 11.36 1.00 9.37
C TRP A 110 12.75 1.64 9.29
N THR A 111 13.67 1.26 10.18
CA THR A 111 15.07 1.73 10.20
C THR A 111 15.84 1.39 8.93
N ASP A 112 15.44 0.35 8.19
CA ASP A 112 16.07 -0.02 6.91
C ASP A 112 15.76 1.03 5.81
N PHE A 113 14.64 1.75 5.95
CA PHE A 113 14.16 2.72 4.97
C PHE A 113 14.52 4.17 5.30
N VAL A 114 14.87 4.45 6.55
CA VAL A 114 15.27 5.77 7.08
C VAL A 114 16.43 5.61 8.08
N PRO A 115 17.60 5.14 7.62
CA PRO A 115 18.69 4.74 8.50
C PRO A 115 19.24 5.91 9.32
N GLY A 116 19.51 5.65 10.60
CA GLY A 116 20.14 6.60 11.52
C GLY A 116 19.21 7.70 12.06
N LEU A 117 17.91 7.64 11.76
CA LEU A 117 16.93 8.56 12.33
C LEU A 117 16.30 7.99 13.60
N GLU A 118 16.05 8.87 14.56
CA GLU A 118 15.41 8.52 15.83
C GLU A 118 13.90 8.83 15.82
N PRO A 119 13.10 8.18 16.68
CA PRO A 119 11.71 8.54 16.89
C PRO A 119 11.52 10.04 17.17
N GLY A 120 10.58 10.66 16.45
CA GLY A 120 10.36 12.10 16.49
C GLY A 120 11.27 12.92 15.58
N ALA A 121 12.33 12.38 14.98
CA ALA A 121 13.11 13.11 13.98
C ALA A 121 12.28 13.37 12.71
N PRO A 122 12.54 14.43 11.94
CA PRO A 122 12.05 14.54 10.57
C PRO A 122 12.44 13.28 9.77
N ALA A 123 11.51 12.68 9.05
CA ALA A 123 11.74 11.51 8.19
C ALA A 123 12.46 11.95 6.91
N ALA A 124 13.69 12.43 7.07
CA ALA A 124 14.53 12.95 6.00
C ALA A 124 15.91 12.31 6.12
N ALA A 125 16.13 11.24 5.35
CA ALA A 125 17.40 10.54 5.24
C ALA A 125 17.87 10.52 3.78
N PRO A 126 19.15 10.19 3.49
CA PRO A 126 19.66 10.13 2.11
C PRO A 126 18.87 9.21 1.17
N LEU A 127 18.20 8.18 1.72
CA LEU A 127 17.36 7.24 0.96
C LEU A 127 15.95 7.79 0.66
N ASN A 128 15.60 8.97 1.18
CA ASN A 128 14.26 9.56 1.06
C ASN A 128 14.35 10.98 0.52
N PRO A 129 14.74 11.14 -0.76
CA PRO A 129 14.84 12.46 -1.37
C PRO A 129 13.46 13.11 -1.52
N VAL A 130 13.44 14.44 -1.56
CA VAL A 130 12.27 15.19 -1.99
C VAL A 130 12.08 14.98 -3.50
N VAL A 131 10.91 14.48 -3.89
CA VAL A 131 10.61 14.04 -5.28
C VAL A 131 9.85 15.07 -6.11
N GLY A 132 9.70 16.30 -5.63
CA GLY A 132 9.01 17.37 -6.35
C GLY A 132 9.47 18.75 -5.92
N LEU A 133 9.27 19.74 -6.79
CA LEU A 133 9.44 21.15 -6.43
C LEU A 133 8.25 21.51 -5.55
N GLY A 134 8.45 21.54 -4.22
CA GLY A 134 7.44 22.10 -3.33
C GLY A 134 7.08 23.52 -3.76
N ASN A 135 5.90 24.02 -3.38
CA ASN A 135 5.57 25.44 -3.48
C ASN A 135 6.51 26.24 -2.54
N ARG A 136 7.80 26.36 -2.88
CA ARG A 136 8.65 27.42 -2.37
C ARG A 136 8.23 28.68 -3.13
N PRO A 137 7.87 29.78 -2.45
CA PRO A 137 7.84 31.06 -3.13
C PRO A 137 9.24 31.31 -3.75
N PRO A 138 9.29 32.00 -4.91
CA PRO A 138 10.54 32.32 -5.59
C PRO A 138 11.54 33.06 -4.68
#